data_AF-A0A0Q9R4V6-F1
#
_entry.id   AF-A0A0Q9R4V6-F1
#
_cell.length_a   1.000
_cell.length_b   1.000
_cell.length_c   1.000
_cell.angle_alpha   90.00
_cell.angle_beta   90.00
_cell.angle_gamma   90.00
#
_symmetry.space_group_name_H-M   'P 1'
#
loop_
_entity.id
_entity.type
_entity.pdbx_description
1 polymer ?
#
loop_
_entity_poly.entity_id
_entity_poly.type
_entity_poly.pdbx_seq_one_letter_code
_entity_poly.pdbx_strand_id
1 'polypeptide(L)'
;MRKIRKAGYSALTKRKMLIASAVIALLIGGIATVLVSGVFAPRVHVETVKVDGLTIPANVGSQYLQVYRNGEPQDLLLKGVNMGIAKPGHFPGEAAISKAEYTRWFQHIGDMHANVVRIYTLHPPAFYEALKAYNEKTVNPLYVLQGIWMNEDKLLASGDVFADENSQDFAEETRRTIDVIHGNAKIPERPGHASGSYTADISPYVLGWVIGVEWDPDIVISTNAKHVNAPDFEGTYFRTEKASSFEKWLAKAMDDTVKYETEKYKWQRPISFTNWVTTDPLKHPAEPSAKEDAISIDPNVIWPTPSLKAGYFASYHVYPYYPEFMNYETKYTEYIDYRGQKNNYAGYLRDLKQVHRMPVVVAEFGVPASRGMTHRNVSGWNQGFLSEDQQGEINSRLFEDIYREGMAGGLVFSWQDEWFKRTWNNMDYDNPDRRPFWSNVQTSEQNFGLMSFDPGASELIVKVDGKTEDWERAGIGPLAVAGKTGASVLRKYNDGYDEQRQIDRLYMASDERYVYFRLDFGKSDKPLDWTRTNATFLLDTVTGQGQSAIPGGGLTSDAGFDFAIDVKGPNTSRIWVDSITTCTNCSMAACWA
;
A
#
# COMPACT_ATOMS: atom_id res chain seq x y z
N MET A 1 43.22 -20.84 68.14
CA MET A 1 42.89 -20.15 66.86
C MET A 1 41.57 -20.74 66.36
N ARG A 2 40.38 -20.26 66.75
CA ARG A 2 39.76 -18.93 66.66
C ARG A 2 39.41 -18.54 65.21
N LYS A 3 38.08 -18.56 64.93
CA LYS A 3 37.31 -17.82 63.90
C LYS A 3 37.82 -17.99 62.45
N ILE A 4 37.04 -18.51 61.52
CA ILE A 4 36.11 -17.76 60.65
C ILE A 4 35.41 -18.82 59.80
N ARG A 5 34.09 -19.06 59.95
CA ARG A 5 33.28 -19.75 58.92
C ARG A 5 31.76 -19.72 59.14
N LYS A 6 31.23 -18.72 59.86
CA LYS A 6 29.77 -18.55 60.05
C LYS A 6 29.16 -17.26 59.50
N ALA A 7 29.94 -16.36 58.89
CA ALA A 7 29.43 -15.07 58.39
C ALA A 7 28.96 -15.07 56.92
N GLY A 8 29.35 -16.06 56.10
CA GLY A 8 29.09 -16.04 54.65
C GLY A 8 27.68 -16.47 54.22
N TYR A 9 27.04 -17.38 54.96
CA TYR A 9 25.73 -17.93 54.56
C TYR A 9 24.55 -17.00 54.88
N SER A 10 24.62 -16.19 55.94
CA SER A 10 23.53 -15.27 56.33
C SER A 10 23.42 -14.06 55.39
N ALA A 11 24.54 -13.54 54.90
CA ALA A 11 24.56 -12.37 54.01
C ALA A 11 24.02 -12.69 52.61
N LEU A 12 24.33 -13.88 52.09
CA LEU A 12 23.87 -14.31 50.76
C LEU A 12 22.36 -14.54 50.73
N THR A 13 21.78 -15.12 51.79
CA THR A 13 20.34 -15.37 51.90
C THR A 13 19.55 -14.07 52.08
N LYS A 14 20.07 -13.11 52.87
CA LYS A 14 19.46 -11.77 52.99
C LYS A 14 19.47 -11.00 51.66
N ARG A 15 20.55 -11.09 50.89
CA ARG A 15 20.66 -10.43 49.58
C ARG A 15 19.71 -11.04 48.55
N LYS A 16 19.52 -12.37 48.56
CA LYS A 16 18.53 -13.04 47.71
C LYS A 16 17.09 -12.68 48.07
N MET A 17 16.77 -12.56 49.37
CA MET A 17 15.44 -12.10 49.81
C MET A 17 15.18 -10.64 49.41
N LEU A 18 16.14 -9.74 49.59
CA LEU A 18 16.01 -8.33 49.17
C LEU A 18 15.78 -8.17 47.66
N ILE A 19 16.49 -8.95 46.84
CA ILE A 19 16.30 -8.96 45.38
C ILE A 19 14.91 -9.49 45.02
N ALA A 20 14.46 -10.59 45.66
CA ALA A 20 13.12 -11.14 45.42
C ALA A 20 12.02 -10.14 45.81
N SER A 21 12.16 -9.45 46.95
CA SER A 21 11.20 -8.42 47.37
C SER A 21 11.18 -7.21 46.44
N ALA A 22 12.34 -6.78 45.92
CA ALA A 22 12.42 -5.69 44.95
C ALA A 22 11.77 -6.07 43.59
N VAL A 23 11.97 -7.30 43.14
CA VAL A 23 11.33 -7.82 41.90
C VAL A 23 9.82 -7.93 42.07
N ILE A 24 9.34 -8.39 43.22
CA ILE A 24 7.90 -8.45 43.52
C ILE A 24 7.30 -7.03 43.62
N ALA A 25 7.99 -6.07 44.25
CA ALA A 25 7.54 -4.69 44.31
C ALA A 25 7.49 -4.02 42.92
N LEU A 26 8.46 -4.32 42.05
CA LEU A 26 8.46 -3.86 40.65
C LEU A 26 7.35 -4.53 39.82
N LEU A 27 7.06 -5.81 40.04
CA LEU A 27 5.95 -6.51 39.38
C LEU A 27 4.60 -5.97 39.83
N ILE A 28 4.40 -5.76 41.14
CA ILE A 28 3.17 -5.18 41.67
C ILE A 28 3.02 -3.72 41.25
N GLY A 29 4.11 -2.95 41.26
CA GLY A 29 4.12 -1.57 40.75
C GLY A 29 3.79 -1.50 39.26
N GLY A 30 4.38 -2.39 38.45
CA GLY A 30 4.12 -2.49 37.02
C GLY A 30 2.66 -2.88 36.71
N ILE A 31 2.13 -3.88 37.42
CA ILE A 31 0.73 -4.31 37.30
C ILE A 31 -0.23 -3.21 37.76
N ALA A 32 0.07 -2.50 38.85
CA ALA A 32 -0.75 -1.39 39.33
C ALA A 32 -0.71 -0.20 38.35
N THR A 33 0.43 0.06 37.70
CA THR A 33 0.54 1.15 36.73
C THR A 33 -0.23 0.82 35.45
N VAL A 34 -0.14 -0.42 34.96
CA VAL A 34 -0.90 -0.91 33.79
C VAL A 34 -2.40 -0.96 34.07
N LEU A 35 -2.82 -1.37 35.27
CA LEU A 35 -4.24 -1.38 35.65
C LEU A 35 -4.80 0.03 35.82
N VAL A 36 -4.04 0.97 36.39
CA VAL A 36 -4.51 2.36 36.59
C VAL A 36 -4.50 3.15 35.28
N SER A 37 -3.53 2.92 34.37
CA SER A 37 -3.50 3.60 33.07
C SER A 37 -4.48 3.01 32.06
N GLY A 38 -4.80 1.71 32.15
CA GLY A 38 -5.70 1.03 31.21
C GLY A 38 -7.18 1.02 31.59
N VAL A 39 -7.52 1.03 32.88
CA VAL A 39 -8.91 0.85 33.36
C VAL A 39 -9.60 2.18 33.66
N PHE A 40 -8.85 3.26 33.92
CA PHE A 40 -9.40 4.58 34.31
C PHE A 40 -9.06 5.73 33.36
N ALA A 41 -8.39 5.48 32.23
CA ALA A 41 -8.33 6.48 31.18
C ALA A 41 -9.77 6.76 30.70
N PRO A 42 -10.25 8.01 30.74
CA PRO A 42 -11.59 8.33 30.25
C PRO A 42 -11.67 7.88 28.78
N ARG A 43 -12.67 7.05 28.47
CA ARG A 43 -12.95 6.66 27.08
C ARG A 43 -13.14 7.94 26.29
N VAL A 44 -12.32 8.13 25.27
CA VAL A 44 -12.49 9.26 24.35
C VAL A 44 -13.65 8.89 23.44
N HIS A 45 -14.86 9.22 23.87
CA HIS A 45 -16.03 9.08 23.00
C HIS A 45 -15.87 10.03 21.82
N VAL A 46 -16.19 9.53 20.62
CA VAL A 46 -16.33 10.38 19.45
C VAL A 46 -17.47 11.35 19.72
N GLU A 47 -17.15 12.63 19.63
CA GLU A 47 -18.09 13.71 19.91
C GLU A 47 -18.45 14.40 18.61
N THR A 48 -19.73 14.76 18.51
CA THR A 48 -20.24 15.62 17.45
C THR A 48 -20.85 16.86 18.10
N VAL A 49 -20.82 17.99 17.41
CA VAL A 49 -21.45 19.23 17.89
C VAL A 49 -22.64 19.62 17.02
N LYS A 50 -23.51 20.47 17.55
CA LYS A 50 -24.63 21.06 16.82
C LYS A 50 -24.31 22.51 16.45
N VAL A 51 -24.31 22.81 15.15
CA VAL A 51 -24.13 24.18 14.61
C VAL A 51 -25.30 24.46 13.68
N ASP A 52 -26.09 25.49 13.98
CA ASP A 52 -27.28 25.86 13.17
C ASP A 52 -28.24 24.68 12.87
N GLY A 53 -28.39 23.76 13.84
CA GLY A 53 -29.22 22.55 13.70
C GLY A 53 -28.55 21.38 12.96
N LEU A 54 -27.34 21.57 12.44
CA LEU A 54 -26.54 20.54 11.75
C LEU A 54 -25.65 19.80 12.74
N THR A 55 -25.51 18.48 12.55
CA THR A 55 -24.51 17.67 13.25
C THR A 55 -23.16 17.77 12.53
N ILE A 56 -22.10 18.10 13.28
CA ILE A 56 -20.74 18.26 12.76
C ILE A 56 -19.80 17.29 13.52
N PRO A 57 -19.24 16.25 12.88
CA PRO A 57 -18.34 15.30 13.53
C PRO A 57 -16.88 15.77 13.57
N ALA A 58 -16.51 16.65 12.63
CA ALA A 58 -15.16 17.18 12.49
C ALA A 58 -15.23 18.56 11.84
N ASN A 59 -14.14 19.33 11.95
CA ASN A 59 -14.01 20.65 11.35
C ASN A 59 -12.64 20.80 10.67
N VAL A 60 -12.44 21.90 9.96
CA VAL A 60 -11.13 22.29 9.40
C VAL A 60 -10.63 23.55 10.10
N GLY A 61 -9.49 23.43 10.78
CA GLY A 61 -8.78 24.56 11.39
C GLY A 61 -7.89 25.29 10.38
N SER A 62 -6.96 26.11 10.88
CA SER A 62 -6.01 26.83 10.01
C SER A 62 -4.93 25.92 9.41
N GLN A 63 -4.52 24.88 10.14
CA GLN A 63 -3.44 23.97 9.73
C GLN A 63 -3.85 22.50 9.69
N TYR A 64 -4.80 22.08 10.53
CA TYR A 64 -5.19 20.68 10.69
C TYR A 64 -6.70 20.49 10.52
N LEU A 65 -7.10 19.25 10.24
CA LEU A 65 -8.47 18.84 10.54
C LEU A 65 -8.63 18.76 12.05
N GLN A 66 -9.86 18.90 12.53
CA GLN A 66 -10.18 18.98 13.94
C GLN A 66 -11.27 17.99 14.33
N VAL A 67 -11.12 17.37 15.49
CA VAL A 67 -12.16 16.56 16.14
C VAL A 67 -12.62 17.23 17.41
N TYR A 68 -13.86 17.00 17.83
CA TYR A 68 -14.38 17.60 19.05
C TYR A 68 -13.98 16.78 20.29
N ARG A 69 -13.59 17.51 21.34
CA ARG A 69 -13.31 16.99 22.68
C ARG A 69 -13.86 17.96 23.71
N ASN A 70 -14.83 17.52 24.50
CA ASN A 70 -15.57 18.34 25.47
C ASN A 70 -16.21 19.58 24.82
N GLY A 71 -16.79 19.42 23.63
CA GLY A 71 -17.44 20.47 22.86
C GLY A 71 -16.50 21.37 22.06
N GLU A 72 -15.19 21.30 22.33
CA GLU A 72 -14.19 22.18 21.70
C GLU A 72 -13.46 21.48 20.55
N PRO A 73 -13.20 22.17 19.43
CA PRO A 73 -12.41 21.62 18.34
C PRO A 73 -10.94 21.46 18.75
N GLN A 74 -10.35 20.31 18.43
CA GLN A 74 -8.95 19.99 18.71
C GLN A 74 -8.26 19.53 17.43
N ASP A 75 -7.08 20.09 17.15
CA ASP A 75 -6.26 19.72 16.00
C ASP A 75 -5.90 18.23 16.03
N LEU A 76 -6.08 17.59 14.88
CA LEU A 76 -5.78 16.18 14.65
C LEU A 76 -4.76 16.07 13.52
N LEU A 77 -3.53 15.72 13.86
CA LEU A 77 -2.56 15.25 12.87
C LEU A 77 -3.02 13.89 12.35
N LEU A 78 -3.31 13.80 11.05
CA LEU A 78 -3.72 12.53 10.44
C LEU A 78 -2.51 11.62 10.29
N LYS A 79 -2.59 10.44 10.91
CA LYS A 79 -1.63 9.34 10.84
C LYS A 79 -2.40 8.14 10.35
N GLY A 80 -2.44 7.92 9.05
CA GLY A 80 -3.36 6.93 8.49
C GLY A 80 -2.77 6.00 7.46
N VAL A 81 -3.63 5.10 7.01
CA VAL A 81 -3.37 4.12 5.95
C VAL A 81 -4.49 4.21 4.92
N ASN A 82 -4.13 4.05 3.65
CA ASN A 82 -5.11 3.80 2.59
C ASN A 82 -5.46 2.31 2.56
N MET A 83 -6.72 1.99 2.31
CA MET A 83 -7.20 0.61 2.25
C MET A 83 -7.99 0.37 0.96
N GLY A 84 -7.52 -0.58 0.17
CA GLY A 84 -8.24 -1.10 -0.99
C GLY A 84 -9.29 -2.15 -0.59
N ILE A 85 -10.06 -2.61 -1.57
CA ILE A 85 -11.16 -3.58 -1.38
C ILE A 85 -10.76 -5.01 -1.81
N ALA A 86 -9.55 -5.20 -2.31
CA ALA A 86 -9.07 -6.49 -2.81
C ALA A 86 -8.29 -7.30 -1.78
N LYS A 87 -8.26 -8.62 -2.02
CA LYS A 87 -7.41 -9.60 -1.35
C LYS A 87 -6.98 -10.67 -2.36
N PRO A 88 -5.96 -11.50 -2.07
CA PRO A 88 -5.52 -12.56 -2.96
C PRO A 88 -6.66 -13.46 -3.43
N GLY A 89 -6.63 -13.85 -4.70
CA GLY A 89 -7.61 -14.73 -5.35
C GLY A 89 -8.91 -14.05 -5.80
N HIS A 90 -9.07 -12.73 -5.59
CA HIS A 90 -10.31 -12.02 -5.93
C HIS A 90 -10.04 -10.66 -6.58
N PHE A 91 -10.85 -10.32 -7.58
CA PHE A 91 -10.90 -8.95 -8.11
C PHE A 91 -11.55 -7.99 -7.11
N PRO A 92 -11.20 -6.69 -7.13
CA PRO A 92 -11.81 -5.67 -6.26
C PRO A 92 -13.35 -5.69 -6.28
N GLY A 93 -13.93 -5.90 -7.46
CA GLY A 93 -15.38 -5.92 -7.68
C GLY A 93 -16.13 -7.05 -6.98
N GLU A 94 -15.43 -8.09 -6.51
CA GLU A 94 -16.04 -9.20 -5.75
C GLU A 94 -16.23 -8.87 -4.26
N ALA A 95 -15.58 -7.81 -3.77
CA ALA A 95 -15.68 -7.36 -2.38
C ALA A 95 -15.49 -8.48 -1.34
N ALA A 96 -14.50 -9.36 -1.58
CA ALA A 96 -14.35 -10.64 -0.90
C ALA A 96 -13.75 -10.58 0.53
N ILE A 97 -13.37 -9.41 1.02
CA ILE A 97 -12.84 -9.25 2.38
C ILE A 97 -13.98 -9.44 3.40
N SER A 98 -13.81 -10.40 4.28
CA SER A 98 -14.77 -10.76 5.32
C SER A 98 -14.71 -9.81 6.51
N LYS A 99 -15.79 -9.82 7.31
CA LYS A 99 -15.86 -9.05 8.56
C LYS A 99 -14.76 -9.43 9.56
N ALA A 100 -14.38 -10.71 9.60
CA ALA A 100 -13.31 -11.20 10.48
C ALA A 100 -11.93 -10.65 10.05
N GLU A 101 -11.67 -10.60 8.75
CA GLU A 101 -10.46 -9.99 8.19
C GLU A 101 -10.41 -8.49 8.53
N TYR A 102 -11.47 -7.73 8.24
CA TYR A 102 -11.54 -6.31 8.61
C TYR A 102 -11.38 -6.07 10.11
N THR A 103 -12.02 -6.88 10.95
CA THR A 103 -11.92 -6.74 12.41
C THR A 103 -10.47 -6.90 12.88
N ARG A 104 -9.75 -7.90 12.34
CA ARG A 104 -8.32 -8.10 12.64
C ARG A 104 -7.48 -6.94 12.11
N TRP A 105 -7.77 -6.46 10.91
CA TRP A 105 -7.04 -5.35 10.30
C TRP A 105 -7.20 -4.05 11.10
N PHE A 106 -8.41 -3.69 11.50
CA PHE A 106 -8.63 -2.50 12.34
C PHE A 106 -7.92 -2.60 13.68
N GLN A 107 -7.83 -3.80 14.28
CA GLN A 107 -7.02 -4.00 15.47
C GLN A 107 -5.55 -3.69 15.20
N HIS A 108 -4.94 -4.29 14.17
CA HIS A 108 -3.54 -4.06 13.85
C HIS A 108 -3.24 -2.60 13.46
N ILE A 109 -4.13 -1.96 12.70
CA ILE A 109 -4.05 -0.53 12.33
C ILE A 109 -4.10 0.34 13.60
N GLY A 110 -4.98 0.02 14.55
CA GLY A 110 -5.03 0.69 15.84
C GLY A 110 -3.77 0.48 16.69
N ASP A 111 -3.22 -0.73 16.68
CA ASP A 111 -2.02 -1.12 17.45
C ASP A 111 -0.77 -0.38 16.96
N MET A 112 -0.68 -0.01 15.68
CA MET A 112 0.37 0.87 15.14
C MET A 112 0.11 2.36 15.40
N HIS A 113 -0.91 2.71 16.20
CA HIS A 113 -1.31 4.07 16.54
C HIS A 113 -1.72 4.95 15.35
N ALA A 114 -2.19 4.33 14.26
CA ALA A 114 -2.91 5.06 13.23
C ALA A 114 -4.25 5.55 13.80
N ASN A 115 -4.72 6.69 13.31
CA ASN A 115 -5.99 7.29 13.70
C ASN A 115 -6.97 7.43 12.54
N VAL A 116 -6.55 7.19 11.29
CA VAL A 116 -7.40 7.32 10.10
C VAL A 116 -7.19 6.14 9.16
N VAL A 117 -8.29 5.64 8.59
CA VAL A 117 -8.29 4.79 7.39
C VAL A 117 -8.96 5.57 6.26
N ARG A 118 -8.31 5.67 5.10
CA ARG A 118 -8.95 6.17 3.88
C ARG A 118 -9.36 5.01 2.99
N ILE A 119 -10.59 5.07 2.48
CA ILE A 119 -11.11 4.16 1.46
C ILE A 119 -11.56 4.98 0.25
N TYR A 120 -11.36 4.45 -0.94
CA TYR A 120 -11.54 5.16 -2.22
C TYR A 120 -12.99 5.20 -2.69
N THR A 121 -13.71 4.14 -2.34
CA THR A 121 -15.05 3.86 -2.81
C THR A 121 -15.83 3.15 -1.70
N LEU A 122 -17.04 2.74 -2.00
CA LEU A 122 -17.93 1.99 -1.12
C LEU A 122 -17.40 0.55 -0.93
N HIS A 123 -17.09 0.19 0.31
CA HIS A 123 -16.70 -1.17 0.72
C HIS A 123 -17.92 -2.07 1.02
N PRO A 124 -17.80 -3.40 1.18
CA PRO A 124 -18.93 -4.26 1.55
C PRO A 124 -19.46 -3.94 2.97
N PRO A 125 -20.70 -4.33 3.33
CA PRO A 125 -21.28 -4.09 4.66
C PRO A 125 -20.38 -4.55 5.82
N ALA A 126 -19.65 -5.64 5.59
CA ALA A 126 -18.67 -6.20 6.52
C ALA A 126 -17.62 -5.18 7.03
N PHE A 127 -17.19 -4.24 6.18
CA PHE A 127 -16.25 -3.16 6.56
C PHE A 127 -16.87 -2.26 7.63
N TYR A 128 -18.06 -1.71 7.35
CA TYR A 128 -18.75 -0.76 8.23
C TYR A 128 -19.14 -1.39 9.55
N GLU A 129 -19.61 -2.64 9.52
CA GLU A 129 -19.93 -3.40 10.72
C GLU A 129 -18.70 -3.70 11.59
N ALA A 130 -17.58 -4.06 10.96
CA ALA A 130 -16.32 -4.32 11.68
C ALA A 130 -15.76 -3.02 12.28
N LEU A 131 -15.78 -1.91 11.54
CA LEU A 131 -15.30 -0.61 12.02
C LEU A 131 -16.12 -0.14 13.23
N LYS A 132 -17.45 -0.19 13.13
CA LYS A 132 -18.35 0.16 14.24
C LYS A 132 -18.07 -0.70 15.47
N ALA A 133 -17.94 -2.02 15.30
CA ALA A 133 -17.68 -2.95 16.39
C ALA A 133 -16.29 -2.76 17.03
N TYR A 134 -15.28 -2.37 16.25
CA TYR A 134 -13.96 -2.02 16.75
C TYR A 134 -14.01 -0.70 17.54
N ASN A 135 -14.60 0.34 16.97
CA ASN A 135 -14.64 1.68 17.57
C ASN A 135 -15.46 1.75 18.86
N GLU A 136 -16.50 0.93 19.01
CA GLU A 136 -17.30 0.85 20.25
C GLU A 136 -16.52 0.25 21.45
N LYS A 137 -15.39 -0.42 21.19
CA LYS A 137 -14.60 -1.13 22.21
C LYS A 137 -13.28 -0.46 22.56
N THR A 138 -12.78 0.42 21.69
CA THR A 138 -11.49 1.09 21.86
C THR A 138 -11.62 2.45 22.56
N VAL A 139 -10.53 2.89 23.21
CA VAL A 139 -10.39 4.25 23.74
C VAL A 139 -9.98 5.23 22.63
N ASN A 140 -9.23 4.75 21.62
CA ASN A 140 -8.76 5.54 20.50
C ASN A 140 -9.43 5.03 19.21
N PRO A 141 -10.53 5.69 18.78
CA PRO A 141 -11.26 5.25 17.59
C PRO A 141 -10.42 5.47 16.32
N LEU A 142 -10.63 4.60 15.34
CA LEU A 142 -10.20 4.83 13.96
C LEU A 142 -11.26 5.66 13.24
N TYR A 143 -10.82 6.76 12.66
CA TYR A 143 -11.65 7.60 11.83
C TYR A 143 -11.56 7.19 10.35
N VAL A 144 -12.52 7.64 9.54
CA VAL A 144 -12.56 7.38 8.10
C VAL A 144 -12.52 8.67 7.30
N LEU A 145 -11.67 8.71 6.28
CA LEU A 145 -11.84 9.60 5.13
C LEU A 145 -12.49 8.79 4.01
N GLN A 146 -13.72 9.15 3.68
CA GLN A 146 -14.54 8.38 2.75
C GLN A 146 -14.40 8.97 1.35
N GLY A 147 -13.87 8.15 0.44
CA GLY A 147 -13.80 8.45 -0.98
C GLY A 147 -15.13 8.26 -1.68
N ILE A 148 -15.34 9.05 -2.73
CA ILE A 148 -16.40 8.85 -3.74
C ILE A 148 -15.70 8.78 -5.09
N TRP A 149 -15.54 7.56 -5.61
CA TRP A 149 -14.80 7.30 -6.84
C TRP A 149 -15.63 7.66 -8.08
N MET A 150 -14.94 8.11 -9.14
CA MET A 150 -15.54 8.34 -10.46
C MET A 150 -15.11 7.25 -11.43
N ASN A 151 -16.03 6.85 -12.31
CA ASN A 151 -15.73 5.85 -13.33
C ASN A 151 -14.73 6.36 -14.37
N GLU A 152 -13.47 5.95 -14.22
CA GLU A 152 -12.36 6.34 -15.10
C GLU A 152 -12.57 5.90 -16.55
N ASP A 153 -13.13 4.70 -16.80
CA ASP A 153 -13.39 4.23 -18.17
C ASP A 153 -14.42 5.12 -18.89
N LYS A 154 -15.48 5.54 -18.20
CA LYS A 154 -16.48 6.49 -18.75
C LYS A 154 -15.89 7.89 -18.93
N LEU A 155 -15.07 8.34 -17.98
CA LEU A 155 -14.37 9.62 -18.08
C LEU A 155 -13.44 9.66 -19.30
N LEU A 156 -12.66 8.59 -19.53
CA LEU A 156 -11.78 8.46 -20.68
C LEU A 156 -12.57 8.38 -21.99
N ALA A 157 -13.68 7.62 -22.01
CA ALA A 157 -14.51 7.47 -23.20
C ALA A 157 -15.18 8.79 -23.63
N SER A 158 -15.66 9.59 -22.68
CA SER A 158 -16.31 10.88 -22.98
C SER A 158 -15.30 12.02 -23.17
N GLY A 159 -14.16 11.94 -22.50
CA GLY A 159 -13.18 13.02 -22.37
C GLY A 159 -13.79 14.31 -21.83
N ASP A 160 -14.81 14.22 -20.97
CA ASP A 160 -15.54 15.37 -20.42
C ASP A 160 -16.27 15.00 -19.11
N VAL A 161 -15.94 15.68 -18.01
CA VAL A 161 -16.62 15.48 -16.71
C VAL A 161 -18.08 15.96 -16.72
N PHE A 162 -18.43 16.89 -17.59
CA PHE A 162 -19.82 17.37 -17.72
C PHE A 162 -20.71 16.45 -18.55
N ALA A 163 -20.17 15.40 -19.17
CA ALA A 163 -20.99 14.42 -19.88
C ALA A 163 -22.07 13.87 -18.93
N ASP A 164 -23.32 13.82 -19.40
CA ASP A 164 -24.48 13.46 -18.58
C ASP A 164 -24.28 12.12 -17.86
N GLU A 165 -23.68 11.14 -18.53
CA GLU A 165 -23.38 9.83 -17.95
C GLU A 165 -22.42 9.89 -16.76
N ASN A 166 -21.38 10.74 -16.82
CA ASN A 166 -20.40 10.90 -15.74
C ASN A 166 -21.02 11.65 -14.56
N SER A 167 -21.73 12.74 -14.85
CA SER A 167 -22.37 13.56 -13.81
C SER A 167 -23.51 12.83 -13.10
N GLN A 168 -24.30 12.03 -13.81
CA GLN A 168 -25.36 11.21 -13.21
C GLN A 168 -24.78 10.05 -12.38
N ASP A 169 -23.81 9.31 -12.93
CA ASP A 169 -23.18 8.18 -12.24
C ASP A 169 -22.52 8.64 -10.93
N PHE A 170 -21.75 9.75 -10.99
CA PHE A 170 -21.12 10.31 -9.80
C PHE A 170 -22.13 10.83 -8.76
N ALA A 171 -23.22 11.47 -9.21
CA ALA A 171 -24.28 11.91 -8.30
C ALA A 171 -25.00 10.72 -7.63
N GLU A 172 -25.21 9.61 -8.34
CA GLU A 172 -25.77 8.39 -7.76
C GLU A 172 -24.82 7.73 -6.75
N GLU A 173 -23.54 7.59 -7.10
CA GLU A 173 -22.52 7.04 -6.19
C GLU A 173 -22.36 7.92 -4.94
N THR A 174 -22.45 9.24 -5.08
CA THR A 174 -22.48 10.19 -3.95
C THR A 174 -23.63 9.88 -3.00
N ARG A 175 -24.86 9.77 -3.52
CA ARG A 175 -26.05 9.47 -2.69
C ARG A 175 -25.94 8.11 -2.01
N ARG A 176 -25.50 7.08 -2.75
CA ARG A 176 -25.29 5.71 -2.22
C ARG A 176 -24.28 5.73 -1.08
N THR A 177 -23.13 6.37 -1.27
CA THR A 177 -22.05 6.41 -0.29
C THR A 177 -22.47 7.17 0.98
N ILE A 178 -23.16 8.31 0.83
CA ILE A 178 -23.72 9.05 1.98
C ILE A 178 -24.73 8.17 2.74
N ASP A 179 -25.68 7.54 2.04
CA ASP A 179 -26.66 6.67 2.70
C ASP A 179 -26.02 5.47 3.43
N VAL A 180 -24.93 4.93 2.88
CA VAL A 180 -24.20 3.81 3.47
C VAL A 180 -23.53 4.18 4.79
N ILE A 181 -22.82 5.32 4.87
CA ILE A 181 -22.13 5.69 6.12
C ILE A 181 -23.11 5.99 7.26
N HIS A 182 -24.35 6.39 6.93
CA HIS A 182 -25.44 6.61 7.88
C HIS A 182 -26.20 5.33 8.23
N GLY A 183 -25.76 4.16 7.74
CA GLY A 183 -26.43 2.88 7.99
C GLY A 183 -27.85 2.81 7.45
N ASN A 184 -28.13 3.52 6.35
CA ASN A 184 -29.47 3.68 5.78
C ASN A 184 -29.50 3.39 4.27
N ALA A 185 -28.87 2.29 3.86
CA ALA A 185 -28.83 1.90 2.45
C ALA A 185 -29.08 0.41 2.24
N LYS A 186 -29.73 0.10 1.12
CA LYS A 186 -29.80 -1.23 0.54
C LYS A 186 -29.39 -1.14 -0.93
N ILE A 187 -28.21 -1.65 -1.24
CA ILE A 187 -27.59 -1.54 -2.56
C ILE A 187 -27.76 -2.87 -3.29
N PRO A 188 -28.39 -2.91 -4.48
CA PRO A 188 -28.49 -4.12 -5.29
C PRO A 188 -27.12 -4.54 -5.83
N GLU A 189 -26.97 -5.83 -6.13
CA GLU A 189 -25.77 -6.36 -6.80
C GLU A 189 -25.57 -5.73 -8.17
N ARG A 190 -24.33 -5.33 -8.45
CA ARG A 190 -23.88 -4.85 -9.76
C ARG A 190 -22.44 -5.33 -10.00
N PRO A 191 -22.09 -5.77 -11.21
CA PRO A 191 -20.71 -6.15 -11.53
C PRO A 191 -19.74 -5.02 -11.16
N GLY A 192 -18.62 -5.37 -10.51
CA GLY A 192 -17.60 -4.39 -10.12
C GLY A 192 -17.92 -3.58 -8.87
N HIS A 193 -19.06 -3.78 -8.20
CA HIS A 193 -19.49 -2.93 -7.09
C HIS A 193 -19.88 -3.74 -5.85
N ALA A 194 -19.50 -3.23 -4.68
CA ALA A 194 -20.00 -3.74 -3.41
C ALA A 194 -21.52 -3.52 -3.28
N SER A 195 -22.19 -4.45 -2.62
CA SER A 195 -23.66 -4.49 -2.49
C SER A 195 -24.08 -5.05 -1.14
N GLY A 196 -25.38 -5.00 -0.84
CA GLY A 196 -25.96 -5.56 0.38
C GLY A 196 -26.75 -4.54 1.21
N SER A 197 -27.02 -4.92 2.46
CA SER A 197 -27.76 -4.09 3.42
C SER A 197 -26.80 -3.41 4.37
N TYR A 198 -26.77 -2.08 4.35
CA TYR A 198 -25.91 -1.26 5.19
C TYR A 198 -26.72 -0.71 6.35
N THR A 199 -26.50 -1.27 7.53
CA THR A 199 -27.24 -0.92 8.76
C THR A 199 -26.33 -0.38 9.87
N ALA A 200 -25.01 -0.45 9.67
CA ALA A 200 -24.03 0.09 10.59
C ALA A 200 -23.83 1.59 10.33
N ASP A 201 -24.43 2.42 11.18
CA ASP A 201 -24.15 3.85 11.19
C ASP A 201 -22.74 4.10 11.73
N ILE A 202 -21.85 4.56 10.84
CA ILE A 202 -20.49 5.00 11.17
C ILE A 202 -20.31 6.50 11.00
N SER A 203 -21.38 7.26 10.73
CA SER A 203 -21.33 8.69 10.46
C SER A 203 -20.59 9.54 11.51
N PRO A 204 -20.56 9.19 12.83
CA PRO A 204 -19.71 9.89 13.79
C PRO A 204 -18.21 9.69 13.55
N TYR A 205 -17.80 8.55 12.98
CA TYR A 205 -16.40 8.18 12.74
C TYR A 205 -15.87 8.67 11.39
N VAL A 206 -16.71 9.22 10.52
CA VAL A 206 -16.28 9.76 9.23
C VAL A 206 -15.87 11.22 9.37
N LEU A 207 -14.56 11.50 9.26
CA LEU A 207 -13.99 12.85 9.35
C LEU A 207 -14.35 13.71 8.15
N GLY A 208 -14.41 13.12 6.96
CA GLY A 208 -14.59 13.91 5.77
C GLY A 208 -14.71 13.10 4.49
N TRP A 209 -15.04 13.83 3.44
CA TRP A 209 -15.16 13.36 2.07
C TRP A 209 -13.89 13.69 1.27
N VAL A 210 -13.42 12.75 0.44
CA VAL A 210 -12.39 13.01 -0.57
C VAL A 210 -12.91 12.51 -1.92
N ILE A 211 -13.46 13.41 -2.72
CA ILE A 211 -14.14 13.02 -3.97
C ILE A 211 -13.21 12.92 -5.17
N GLY A 212 -13.55 12.06 -6.14
CA GLY A 212 -12.83 11.96 -7.40
C GLY A 212 -11.62 11.03 -7.38
N VAL A 213 -10.79 11.15 -8.42
CA VAL A 213 -9.68 10.25 -8.74
C VAL A 213 -8.40 11.07 -9.01
N GLU A 214 -7.29 10.41 -9.31
CA GLU A 214 -6.14 11.07 -9.93
C GLU A 214 -6.54 11.52 -11.34
N TRP A 215 -6.72 12.82 -11.54
CA TRP A 215 -7.27 13.35 -12.78
C TRP A 215 -6.25 13.29 -13.92
N ASP A 216 -6.61 12.60 -15.01
CA ASP A 216 -5.79 12.61 -16.22
C ASP A 216 -5.77 14.03 -16.84
N PRO A 217 -4.57 14.62 -17.05
CA PRO A 217 -4.42 15.94 -17.68
C PRO A 217 -5.21 16.12 -18.99
N ASP A 218 -5.29 15.10 -19.82
CA ASP A 218 -5.95 15.17 -21.13
C ASP A 218 -7.47 15.35 -20.96
N ILE A 219 -8.07 14.76 -19.92
CA ILE A 219 -9.49 14.91 -19.59
C ILE A 219 -9.76 16.34 -19.09
N VAL A 220 -8.88 16.87 -18.24
CA VAL A 220 -9.00 18.24 -17.71
C VAL A 220 -8.90 19.27 -18.85
N ILE A 221 -7.91 19.10 -19.74
CA ILE A 221 -7.71 19.95 -20.91
C ILE A 221 -8.94 19.88 -21.85
N SER A 222 -9.40 18.67 -22.17
CA SER A 222 -10.55 18.45 -23.05
C SER A 222 -11.83 19.05 -22.47
N THR A 223 -12.08 18.87 -21.17
CA THR A 223 -13.21 19.48 -20.45
C THR A 223 -13.14 21.01 -20.55
N ASN A 224 -12.00 21.60 -20.23
CA ASN A 224 -11.82 23.05 -20.24
C ASN A 224 -12.03 23.63 -21.65
N ALA A 225 -11.59 22.93 -22.69
CA ALA A 225 -11.77 23.33 -24.08
C ALA A 225 -13.21 23.18 -24.59
N LYS A 226 -14.00 22.24 -24.06
CA LYS A 226 -15.42 22.05 -24.43
C LYS A 226 -16.34 23.07 -23.76
N HIS A 227 -15.98 23.54 -22.57
CA HIS A 227 -16.82 24.39 -21.73
C HIS A 227 -16.24 25.80 -21.53
N VAL A 228 -15.65 26.38 -22.57
CA VAL A 228 -15.02 27.72 -22.51
C VAL A 228 -16.07 28.79 -22.18
N ASN A 229 -15.70 29.78 -21.36
CA ASN A 229 -16.53 30.93 -20.97
C ASN A 229 -17.75 30.64 -20.07
N ALA A 230 -17.86 29.45 -19.45
CA ALA A 230 -18.83 29.26 -18.38
C ALA A 230 -18.59 30.29 -17.25
N PRO A 231 -19.62 30.93 -16.69
CA PRO A 231 -19.45 31.81 -15.53
C PRO A 231 -18.89 31.04 -14.34
N ASP A 232 -18.34 31.76 -13.36
CA ASP A 232 -17.99 31.15 -12.07
C ASP A 232 -19.21 30.45 -11.44
N PHE A 233 -18.95 29.34 -10.77
CA PHE A 233 -19.98 28.55 -10.09
C PHE A 233 -20.41 29.26 -8.81
N GLU A 234 -21.72 29.33 -8.57
CA GLU A 234 -22.32 29.93 -7.37
C GLU A 234 -23.33 28.93 -6.78
N GLY A 235 -22.85 28.12 -5.83
CA GLY A 235 -23.61 27.09 -5.12
C GLY A 235 -24.06 27.54 -3.72
N THR A 236 -24.61 26.62 -2.95
CA THR A 236 -25.07 26.91 -1.58
C THR A 236 -23.91 26.95 -0.60
N TYR A 237 -22.95 26.05 -0.76
CA TYR A 237 -21.79 25.78 0.11
C TYR A 237 -20.47 26.16 -0.54
N PHE A 238 -20.39 26.15 -1.87
CA PHE A 238 -19.19 26.53 -2.61
C PHE A 238 -19.48 27.53 -3.72
N ARG A 239 -18.49 28.36 -4.01
CA ARG A 239 -18.43 29.22 -5.19
C ARG A 239 -17.03 29.20 -5.78
N THR A 240 -16.86 29.65 -7.02
CA THR A 240 -15.52 29.79 -7.63
C THR A 240 -15.17 31.22 -7.94
N GLU A 241 -13.88 31.51 -8.06
CA GLU A 241 -13.39 32.80 -8.57
C GLU A 241 -12.31 32.55 -9.61
N LYS A 242 -12.55 32.99 -10.85
CA LYS A 242 -11.61 32.82 -11.98
C LYS A 242 -11.20 31.37 -12.21
N ALA A 243 -12.11 30.43 -11.95
CA ALA A 243 -11.84 29.02 -12.10
C ALA A 243 -11.92 28.56 -13.57
N SER A 244 -11.18 27.51 -13.88
CA SER A 244 -11.38 26.69 -15.07
C SER A 244 -12.72 25.96 -15.03
N SER A 245 -13.17 25.44 -16.17
CA SER A 245 -14.45 24.73 -16.25
C SER A 245 -14.44 23.44 -15.47
N PHE A 246 -13.30 22.75 -15.44
CA PHE A 246 -13.09 21.57 -14.61
C PHE A 246 -13.20 21.89 -13.11
N GLU A 247 -12.57 22.96 -12.63
CA GLU A 247 -12.66 23.38 -11.22
C GLU A 247 -14.09 23.82 -10.83
N LYS A 248 -14.84 24.42 -11.77
CA LYS A 248 -16.28 24.73 -11.57
C LYS A 248 -17.11 23.45 -11.40
N TRP A 249 -16.81 22.42 -12.17
CA TRP A 249 -17.44 21.10 -12.01
C TRP A 249 -17.13 20.50 -10.64
N LEU A 250 -15.86 20.55 -10.21
CA LEU A 250 -15.45 20.10 -8.87
C LEU A 250 -16.18 20.84 -7.75
N ALA A 251 -16.27 22.17 -7.85
CA ALA A 251 -17.00 22.98 -6.87
C ALA A 251 -18.48 22.57 -6.79
N LYS A 252 -19.12 22.32 -7.94
CA LYS A 252 -20.49 21.82 -8.00
C LYS A 252 -20.62 20.42 -7.40
N ALA A 253 -19.70 19.51 -7.70
CA ALA A 253 -19.71 18.14 -7.18
C ALA A 253 -19.58 18.12 -5.64
N MET A 254 -18.72 18.97 -5.08
CA MET A 254 -18.63 19.15 -3.62
C MET A 254 -19.89 19.79 -3.04
N ASP A 255 -20.46 20.80 -3.71
CA ASP A 255 -21.72 21.45 -3.28
C ASP A 255 -22.86 20.44 -3.19
N ASP A 256 -23.05 19.61 -4.23
CA ASP A 256 -24.08 18.57 -4.29
C ASP A 256 -23.88 17.49 -3.22
N THR A 257 -22.62 17.13 -2.92
CA THR A 257 -22.27 16.18 -1.85
C THR A 257 -22.70 16.72 -0.48
N VAL A 258 -22.30 17.94 -0.14
CA VAL A 258 -22.66 18.59 1.12
C VAL A 258 -24.17 18.83 1.20
N LYS A 259 -24.79 19.22 0.08
CA LYS A 259 -26.24 19.45 -0.02
C LYS A 259 -27.04 18.20 0.29
N TYR A 260 -26.73 17.07 -0.35
CA TYR A 260 -27.49 15.85 -0.15
C TYR A 260 -27.47 15.40 1.32
N GLU A 261 -26.29 15.42 1.93
CA GLU A 261 -26.15 15.05 3.34
C GLU A 261 -26.85 16.03 4.27
N THR A 262 -26.71 17.34 4.01
CA THR A 262 -27.35 18.38 4.81
C THR A 262 -28.87 18.25 4.75
N GLU A 263 -29.43 18.10 3.55
CA GLU A 263 -30.88 18.04 3.37
C GLU A 263 -31.50 16.79 4.00
N LYS A 264 -30.89 15.62 3.74
CA LYS A 264 -31.42 14.32 4.15
C LYS A 264 -31.15 13.98 5.61
N TYR A 265 -29.92 14.21 6.08
CA TYR A 265 -29.49 13.77 7.41
C TYR A 265 -29.35 14.92 8.42
N LYS A 266 -29.24 16.17 7.96
CA LYS A 266 -28.84 17.32 8.80
C LYS A 266 -27.41 17.16 9.34
N TRP A 267 -26.51 16.66 8.51
CA TRP A 267 -25.08 16.53 8.81
C TRP A 267 -24.25 17.33 7.82
N GLN A 268 -23.09 17.78 8.27
CA GLN A 268 -22.00 18.22 7.41
C GLN A 268 -20.68 17.74 8.00
N ARG A 269 -19.69 17.49 7.15
CA ARG A 269 -18.32 17.16 7.54
C ARG A 269 -17.32 17.80 6.57
N PRO A 270 -16.03 17.95 6.95
CA PRO A 270 -14.97 18.36 6.05
C PRO A 270 -15.05 17.68 4.69
N ILE A 271 -14.75 18.42 3.63
CA ILE A 271 -14.74 17.89 2.26
C ILE A 271 -13.48 18.34 1.53
N SER A 272 -13.03 17.52 0.60
CA SER A 272 -11.94 17.75 -0.34
C SER A 272 -12.19 16.95 -1.62
N PHE A 273 -11.31 17.11 -2.59
CA PHE A 273 -11.23 16.27 -3.78
C PHE A 273 -9.80 15.74 -3.93
N THR A 274 -9.68 14.58 -4.56
CA THR A 274 -8.37 13.99 -4.89
C THR A 274 -7.66 14.89 -5.90
N ASN A 275 -6.44 15.31 -5.57
CA ASN A 275 -5.49 15.89 -6.50
C ASN A 275 -4.16 15.14 -6.38
N TRP A 276 -3.23 15.40 -7.28
CA TRP A 276 -1.93 14.75 -7.31
C TRP A 276 -0.91 15.65 -7.99
N VAL A 277 0.36 15.32 -7.79
CA VAL A 277 1.56 16.01 -8.29
C VAL A 277 1.48 16.43 -9.77
N THR A 278 0.89 15.60 -10.64
CA THR A 278 0.75 15.86 -12.09
C THR A 278 -0.21 17.00 -12.45
N THR A 279 -1.20 17.28 -11.59
CA THR A 279 -2.16 18.37 -11.80
C THR A 279 -2.13 19.40 -10.68
N ASP A 280 -1.01 19.50 -9.98
CA ASP A 280 -0.85 20.46 -8.90
C ASP A 280 -0.82 21.93 -9.43
N PRO A 281 -1.01 22.94 -8.55
CA PRO A 281 -1.02 24.35 -8.96
C PRO A 281 0.38 24.97 -9.10
N LEU A 282 1.45 24.19 -8.95
CA LEU A 282 2.82 24.65 -9.09
C LEU A 282 3.23 24.66 -10.58
N LYS A 283 4.46 25.10 -10.83
CA LYS A 283 5.09 25.06 -12.15
C LYS A 283 6.42 24.35 -12.03
N HIS A 284 6.65 23.40 -12.93
CA HIS A 284 7.76 22.46 -12.86
C HIS A 284 8.54 22.50 -14.17
N PRO A 285 9.33 23.56 -14.43
CA PRO A 285 10.06 23.72 -15.69
C PRO A 285 11.10 22.62 -15.96
N ALA A 286 11.45 21.82 -14.95
CA ALA A 286 12.33 20.67 -15.10
C ALA A 286 11.61 19.37 -15.48
N GLU A 287 10.27 19.39 -15.62
CA GLU A 287 9.49 18.23 -16.03
C GLU A 287 9.67 17.94 -17.54
N PRO A 288 10.29 16.80 -17.92
CA PRO A 288 10.48 16.44 -19.33
C PRO A 288 9.17 16.02 -20.03
N SER A 289 8.21 15.47 -19.31
CA SER A 289 6.95 15.03 -19.89
C SER A 289 5.98 16.21 -19.99
N ALA A 290 5.69 16.63 -21.22
CA ALA A 290 4.73 17.70 -21.46
C ALA A 290 3.34 17.42 -20.87
N LYS A 291 2.98 16.15 -20.62
CA LYS A 291 1.72 15.75 -19.97
C LYS A 291 1.73 16.01 -18.46
N GLU A 292 2.87 15.86 -17.80
CA GLU A 292 2.98 15.84 -16.33
C GLU A 292 2.97 17.23 -15.67
N ASP A 293 3.11 18.31 -16.45
CA ASP A 293 2.89 19.71 -16.03
C ASP A 293 1.99 20.46 -17.05
N ALA A 294 1.11 19.72 -17.74
CA ALA A 294 0.29 20.27 -18.84
C ALA A 294 -0.82 21.21 -18.35
N ILE A 295 -1.37 20.92 -17.17
CA ILE A 295 -2.55 21.60 -16.65
C ILE A 295 -2.57 21.53 -15.12
N SER A 296 -3.09 22.57 -14.50
CA SER A 296 -3.23 22.66 -13.04
C SER A 296 -4.69 22.59 -12.64
N ILE A 297 -4.96 21.93 -11.52
CA ILE A 297 -6.21 22.01 -10.77
C ILE A 297 -5.87 22.68 -9.44
N ASP A 298 -6.38 23.89 -9.22
CA ASP A 298 -6.08 24.71 -8.05
C ASP A 298 -7.24 24.69 -7.03
N PRO A 299 -7.11 23.97 -5.90
CA PRO A 299 -8.08 24.05 -4.81
C PRO A 299 -8.37 25.46 -4.30
N ASN A 300 -7.44 26.42 -4.49
CA ASN A 300 -7.56 27.77 -3.95
C ASN A 300 -8.57 28.64 -4.70
N VAL A 301 -8.97 28.29 -5.94
CA VAL A 301 -10.02 29.03 -6.68
C VAL A 301 -11.43 28.66 -6.23
N ILE A 302 -11.60 27.63 -5.40
CA ILE A 302 -12.88 27.18 -4.85
C ILE A 302 -13.05 27.72 -3.43
N TRP A 303 -14.09 28.52 -3.20
CA TRP A 303 -14.33 29.22 -1.94
C TRP A 303 -15.55 28.64 -1.21
N PRO A 304 -15.40 28.25 0.07
CA PRO A 304 -16.56 27.90 0.88
C PRO A 304 -17.39 29.15 1.18
N THR A 305 -18.72 29.00 1.19
CA THR A 305 -19.66 30.03 1.63
C THR A 305 -19.90 29.91 3.14
N PRO A 306 -20.52 30.90 3.80
CA PRO A 306 -20.91 30.81 5.21
C PRO A 306 -21.88 29.67 5.55
N SER A 307 -22.50 29.03 4.55
CA SER A 307 -23.39 27.87 4.72
C SER A 307 -22.62 26.58 4.99
N LEU A 308 -21.35 26.50 4.58
CA LEU A 308 -20.49 25.36 4.89
C LEU A 308 -19.93 25.53 6.31
N LYS A 309 -20.38 24.70 7.24
CA LYS A 309 -19.99 24.77 8.66
C LYS A 309 -18.82 23.87 9.02
N ALA A 310 -18.55 22.85 8.22
CA ALA A 310 -17.60 21.79 8.53
C ALA A 310 -16.22 21.94 7.87
N GLY A 311 -16.06 22.88 6.94
CA GLY A 311 -14.77 23.26 6.35
C GLY A 311 -14.36 22.51 5.07
N TYR A 312 -13.28 23.00 4.47
CA TYR A 312 -12.73 22.56 3.18
C TYR A 312 -11.20 22.49 3.28
N PHE A 313 -10.60 21.41 2.80
CA PHE A 313 -9.15 21.16 2.85
C PHE A 313 -8.63 20.67 1.49
N ALA A 314 -7.31 20.74 1.28
CA ALA A 314 -6.67 20.22 0.07
C ALA A 314 -6.10 18.81 0.33
N SER A 315 -6.18 17.94 -0.67
CA SER A 315 -5.78 16.53 -0.56
C SER A 315 -4.96 16.12 -1.77
N TYR A 316 -3.72 15.66 -1.54
CA TYR A 316 -2.78 15.30 -2.60
C TYR A 316 -2.22 13.89 -2.44
N HIS A 317 -2.14 13.15 -3.53
CA HIS A 317 -1.24 12.01 -3.64
C HIS A 317 0.16 12.52 -3.99
N VAL A 318 1.15 12.21 -3.16
CA VAL A 318 2.53 12.70 -3.31
C VAL A 318 3.50 11.57 -3.06
N TYR A 319 4.07 11.06 -4.15
CA TYR A 319 5.10 10.02 -4.13
C TYR A 319 6.49 10.63 -4.31
N PRO A 320 7.55 10.10 -3.65
CA PRO A 320 8.86 10.74 -3.67
C PRO A 320 9.61 10.59 -5.00
N TYR A 321 9.16 9.67 -5.86
CA TYR A 321 9.85 9.27 -7.07
C TYR A 321 9.24 9.85 -8.35
N TYR A 322 7.97 10.26 -8.36
CA TYR A 322 7.24 10.66 -9.58
C TYR A 322 6.42 11.94 -9.33
N PRO A 323 6.30 12.85 -10.32
CA PRO A 323 6.86 12.82 -11.67
C PRO A 323 8.35 13.17 -11.67
N GLU A 324 8.94 13.29 -12.86
CA GLU A 324 10.38 13.46 -13.03
C GLU A 324 10.89 14.80 -12.49
N PHE A 325 10.04 15.84 -12.39
CA PHE A 325 10.40 17.07 -11.69
C PHE A 325 10.82 16.83 -10.23
N MET A 326 10.32 15.78 -9.57
CA MET A 326 10.76 15.41 -8.22
C MET A 326 12.26 15.06 -8.19
N ASN A 327 12.81 14.62 -9.32
CA ASN A 327 14.19 14.17 -9.47
C ASN A 327 15.09 15.17 -10.22
N TYR A 328 14.53 16.10 -11.00
CA TYR A 328 15.31 17.02 -11.85
C TYR A 328 15.22 18.48 -11.44
N GLU A 329 14.17 18.89 -10.74
CA GLU A 329 14.00 20.27 -10.33
C GLU A 329 15.06 20.63 -9.27
N THR A 330 16.04 21.47 -9.64
CA THR A 330 17.18 21.83 -8.77
C THR A 330 16.74 22.39 -7.42
N LYS A 331 15.63 23.16 -7.37
CA LYS A 331 15.12 23.70 -6.10
C LYS A 331 14.68 22.61 -5.12
N TYR A 332 14.25 21.44 -5.62
CA TYR A 332 13.91 20.28 -4.78
C TYR A 332 15.14 19.44 -4.50
N THR A 333 15.94 19.09 -5.50
CA THR A 333 17.11 18.21 -5.30
C THR A 333 18.23 18.84 -4.46
N GLU A 334 18.33 20.17 -4.42
CA GLU A 334 19.24 20.91 -3.55
C GLU A 334 18.57 21.40 -2.24
N TYR A 335 17.30 21.08 -2.01
CA TYR A 335 16.61 21.44 -0.76
C TYR A 335 17.23 20.69 0.42
N ILE A 336 17.58 21.44 1.47
CA ILE A 336 18.12 20.89 2.72
C ILE A 336 17.03 20.88 3.77
N ASP A 337 16.65 19.70 4.24
CA ASP A 337 15.62 19.52 5.25
C ASP A 337 16.09 19.88 6.66
N TYR A 338 15.19 19.76 7.64
CA TYR A 338 15.48 20.01 9.05
C TYR A 338 16.56 19.07 9.65
N ARG A 339 16.94 17.98 8.96
CA ARG A 339 18.02 17.07 9.34
C ARG A 339 19.37 17.50 8.75
N GLY A 340 19.42 18.56 7.94
CA GLY A 340 20.63 19.00 7.24
C GLY A 340 20.98 18.14 6.02
N GLN A 341 20.02 17.39 5.47
CA GLN A 341 20.23 16.49 4.33
C GLN A 341 19.47 16.96 3.09
N LYS A 342 19.98 16.62 1.90
CA LYS A 342 19.23 16.80 0.66
C LYS A 342 17.95 15.99 0.69
N ASN A 343 16.82 16.62 0.38
CA ASN A 343 15.51 16.01 0.45
C ASN A 343 14.55 16.65 -0.56
N ASN A 344 14.46 16.03 -1.74
CA ASN A 344 13.59 16.50 -2.81
C ASN A 344 12.10 16.44 -2.44
N TYR A 345 11.70 15.43 -1.67
CA TYR A 345 10.32 15.29 -1.20
C TYR A 345 9.92 16.44 -0.28
N ALA A 346 10.72 16.75 0.74
CA ALA A 346 10.46 17.86 1.65
C ALA A 346 10.47 19.23 0.94
N GLY A 347 11.36 19.42 -0.04
CA GLY A 347 11.40 20.62 -0.87
C GLY A 347 10.11 20.85 -1.65
N TYR A 348 9.56 19.78 -2.25
CA TYR A 348 8.26 19.84 -2.92
C TYR A 348 7.12 20.14 -1.95
N LEU A 349 7.04 19.42 -0.82
CA LEU A 349 6.01 19.62 0.19
C LEU A 349 6.01 21.08 0.71
N ARG A 350 7.19 21.68 0.90
CA ARG A 350 7.32 23.07 1.32
C ARG A 350 6.65 24.04 0.33
N ASP A 351 6.87 23.86 -0.97
CA ASP A 351 6.28 24.71 -2.01
C ASP A 351 4.77 24.48 -2.12
N LEU A 352 4.33 23.21 -2.08
CA LEU A 352 2.92 22.86 -2.06
C LEU A 352 2.20 23.50 -0.86
N LYS A 353 2.81 23.46 0.33
CA LYS A 353 2.21 24.08 1.53
C LYS A 353 2.07 25.61 1.39
N GLN A 354 3.04 26.27 0.77
CA GLN A 354 3.05 27.74 0.63
C GLN A 354 1.97 28.27 -0.31
N VAL A 355 1.56 27.49 -1.31
CA VAL A 355 0.51 27.93 -2.26
C VAL A 355 -0.90 27.73 -1.74
N HIS A 356 -1.10 26.99 -0.65
CA HIS A 356 -2.43 26.70 -0.10
C HIS A 356 -2.84 27.63 1.05
N ARG A 357 -4.08 28.11 0.96
CA ARG A 357 -4.76 28.87 2.03
C ARG A 357 -5.52 28.00 3.03
N MET A 358 -5.47 26.68 2.88
CA MET A 358 -6.17 25.69 3.70
C MET A 358 -5.19 24.61 4.22
N PRO A 359 -5.60 23.79 5.19
CA PRO A 359 -4.89 22.55 5.53
C PRO A 359 -4.67 21.67 4.29
N VAL A 360 -3.49 21.04 4.23
CA VAL A 360 -3.08 20.16 3.13
C VAL A 360 -2.83 18.78 3.72
N VAL A 361 -3.61 17.79 3.28
CA VAL A 361 -3.43 16.38 3.65
C VAL A 361 -2.67 15.70 2.52
N VAL A 362 -1.58 15.01 2.83
CA VAL A 362 -0.94 14.09 1.90
C VAL A 362 -1.73 12.78 1.98
N ALA A 363 -2.75 12.67 1.14
CA ALA A 363 -3.73 11.59 1.18
C ALA A 363 -3.17 10.27 0.63
N GLU A 364 -2.04 10.29 -0.07
CA GLU A 364 -1.23 9.12 -0.38
C GLU A 364 0.24 9.46 -0.39
N PHE A 365 1.05 8.59 0.20
CA PHE A 365 2.49 8.56 0.04
C PHE A 365 3.00 7.14 0.31
N GLY A 366 4.20 6.82 -0.17
CA GLY A 366 4.87 5.58 0.20
C GLY A 366 5.82 5.07 -0.88
N VAL A 367 6.53 4.00 -0.57
CA VAL A 367 7.31 3.21 -1.53
C VAL A 367 6.94 1.72 -1.40
N PRO A 368 7.02 0.92 -2.46
CA PRO A 368 6.72 -0.52 -2.41
C PRO A 368 7.95 -1.38 -2.11
N ALA A 369 7.74 -2.53 -1.45
CA ALA A 369 8.75 -3.55 -1.14
C ALA A 369 8.83 -4.63 -2.23
N SER A 370 8.99 -4.23 -3.49
CA SER A 370 9.09 -5.14 -4.63
C SER A 370 10.52 -5.44 -5.05
N ARG A 371 10.72 -6.57 -5.72
CA ARG A 371 11.97 -6.88 -6.42
C ARG A 371 12.13 -6.02 -7.68
N GLY A 372 11.05 -5.79 -8.41
CA GLY A 372 11.09 -4.93 -9.60
C GLY A 372 11.12 -3.45 -9.22
N MET A 373 11.68 -2.62 -10.11
CA MET A 373 11.67 -1.16 -9.99
C MET A 373 10.87 -0.57 -11.15
N THR A 374 9.87 0.24 -10.84
CA THR A 374 9.05 0.93 -11.85
C THR A 374 9.55 2.35 -12.10
N HIS A 375 10.04 3.01 -11.07
CA HIS A 375 10.53 4.39 -11.16
C HIS A 375 11.68 4.63 -10.18
N ARG A 376 12.64 5.48 -10.57
CA ARG A 376 13.85 5.78 -9.77
C ARG A 376 13.70 7.11 -9.05
N ASN A 377 14.24 7.20 -7.84
CA ASN A 377 14.41 8.46 -7.11
C ASN A 377 15.90 8.78 -6.92
N VAL A 378 16.25 10.07 -6.92
CA VAL A 378 17.64 10.55 -6.75
C VAL A 378 18.29 10.17 -5.42
N SER A 379 17.50 9.94 -4.38
CA SER A 379 17.93 9.57 -3.02
C SER A 379 17.72 8.07 -2.73
N GLY A 380 17.29 7.29 -3.73
CA GLY A 380 17.03 5.85 -3.59
C GLY A 380 15.65 5.49 -3.04
N TRP A 381 14.74 6.46 -2.84
CA TRP A 381 13.34 6.21 -2.47
C TRP A 381 12.51 5.80 -3.70
N ASN A 382 12.95 4.73 -4.35
CA ASN A 382 12.44 4.26 -5.63
C ASN A 382 11.02 3.69 -5.50
N GLN A 383 10.30 3.62 -6.62
CA GLN A 383 9.08 2.82 -6.75
C GLN A 383 9.47 1.36 -6.94
N GLY A 384 9.90 0.71 -5.86
CA GLY A 384 10.32 -0.68 -5.83
C GLY A 384 11.83 -0.87 -5.80
N PHE A 385 12.28 -2.11 -5.94
CA PHE A 385 13.67 -2.54 -5.68
C PHE A 385 14.11 -2.20 -4.25
N LEU A 386 13.21 -2.48 -3.31
CA LEU A 386 13.36 -2.25 -1.88
C LEU A 386 12.92 -3.50 -1.11
N SER A 387 13.58 -3.78 0.01
CA SER A 387 13.09 -4.73 1.00
C SER A 387 11.98 -4.14 1.86
N GLU A 388 11.22 -4.99 2.56
CA GLU A 388 10.20 -4.55 3.53
C GLU A 388 10.80 -3.66 4.64
N ASP A 389 12.01 -3.97 5.12
CA ASP A 389 12.73 -3.13 6.10
C ASP A 389 12.99 -1.73 5.54
N GLN A 390 13.51 -1.64 4.31
CA GLN A 390 13.75 -0.35 3.65
C GLN A 390 12.46 0.42 3.39
N GLN A 391 11.38 -0.27 2.99
CA GLN A 391 10.06 0.35 2.85
C GLN A 391 9.61 0.97 4.18
N GLY A 392 9.72 0.24 5.29
CA GLY A 392 9.35 0.74 6.62
C GLY A 392 10.14 1.98 7.03
N GLU A 393 11.46 1.95 6.85
CA GLU A 393 12.35 3.08 7.13
C GLU A 393 12.02 4.31 6.28
N ILE A 394 11.82 4.13 4.97
CA ILE A 394 11.51 5.21 4.03
C ILE A 394 10.13 5.79 4.32
N ASN A 395 9.10 4.95 4.51
CA ASN A 395 7.75 5.42 4.80
C ASN A 395 7.69 6.20 6.13
N SER A 396 8.43 5.76 7.15
CA SER A 396 8.56 6.53 8.41
C SER A 396 9.22 7.88 8.18
N ARG A 397 10.24 7.96 7.33
CA ARG A 397 10.94 9.21 6.99
C ARG A 397 10.03 10.17 6.23
N LEU A 398 9.31 9.67 5.21
CA LEU A 398 8.37 10.47 4.41
C LEU A 398 7.27 11.05 5.30
N PHE A 399 6.71 10.27 6.24
CA PHE A 399 5.72 10.78 7.19
C PHE A 399 6.29 11.89 8.08
N GLU A 400 7.53 11.75 8.54
CA GLU A 400 8.17 12.80 9.32
C GLU A 400 8.38 14.09 8.49
N ASP A 401 8.72 13.98 7.20
CA ASP A 401 8.81 15.13 6.29
C ASP A 401 7.45 15.83 6.11
N ILE A 402 6.38 15.06 5.92
CA ILE A 402 4.99 15.57 5.87
C ILE A 402 4.67 16.39 7.14
N TYR A 403 4.99 15.85 8.31
CA TYR A 403 4.77 16.56 9.57
C TYR A 403 5.63 17.83 9.69
N ARG A 404 6.92 17.76 9.32
CA ARG A 404 7.88 18.85 9.49
C ARG A 404 7.65 20.00 8.53
N GLU A 405 7.16 19.72 7.32
CA GLU A 405 6.77 20.73 6.33
C GLU A 405 5.37 21.31 6.56
N GLY A 406 4.72 20.96 7.68
CA GLY A 406 3.49 21.62 8.16
C GLY A 406 2.21 21.18 7.44
N MET A 407 2.19 19.95 6.92
CA MET A 407 0.98 19.33 6.40
C MET A 407 0.07 18.86 7.54
N ALA A 408 -1.22 18.72 7.24
CA ALA A 408 -2.25 18.30 8.18
C ALA A 408 -2.17 16.80 8.55
N GLY A 409 -1.37 16.03 7.81
CA GLY A 409 -1.13 14.62 8.05
C GLY A 409 -0.85 13.85 6.76
N GLY A 410 -0.58 12.57 6.92
CA GLY A 410 -0.17 11.66 5.85
C GLY A 410 -0.89 10.31 5.96
N LEU A 411 -1.28 9.75 4.82
CA LEU A 411 -1.88 8.42 4.72
C LEU A 411 -1.00 7.53 3.84
N VAL A 412 -0.40 6.50 4.43
CA VAL A 412 0.50 5.60 3.68
C VAL A 412 -0.30 4.73 2.72
N PHE A 413 0.16 4.62 1.47
CA PHE A 413 -0.34 3.68 0.49
C PHE A 413 0.54 2.41 0.55
N SER A 414 0.05 1.27 1.03
CA SER A 414 -1.32 0.98 1.52
C SER A 414 -1.31 0.06 2.75
N TRP A 415 -2.48 -0.21 3.34
CA TRP A 415 -2.60 -1.16 4.45
C TRP A 415 -2.21 -2.58 4.02
N GLN A 416 -2.72 -3.05 2.88
CA GLN A 416 -2.48 -4.40 2.38
C GLN A 416 -1.96 -4.42 0.94
N ASP A 417 -1.26 -5.50 0.60
CA ASP A 417 -0.89 -5.82 -0.79
C ASP A 417 -2.12 -6.09 -1.66
N GLU A 418 -1.99 -5.82 -2.96
CA GLU A 418 -3.09 -5.98 -3.91
C GLU A 418 -2.61 -6.66 -5.21
N TRP A 419 -2.73 -7.99 -5.26
CA TRP A 419 -2.20 -8.82 -6.36
C TRP A 419 -2.81 -8.53 -7.73
N PHE A 420 -4.01 -7.94 -7.79
CA PHE A 420 -4.65 -7.63 -9.07
C PHE A 420 -3.97 -6.45 -9.81
N LYS A 421 -3.15 -5.66 -9.11
CA LYS A 421 -2.52 -4.47 -9.70
C LYS A 421 -1.41 -4.84 -10.69
N ARG A 422 -1.09 -3.88 -11.55
CA ARG A 422 -0.14 -3.98 -12.66
C ARG A 422 0.75 -2.75 -12.72
N THR A 423 1.92 -2.89 -13.34
CA THR A 423 2.82 -1.77 -13.65
C THR A 423 3.07 -1.67 -15.15
N TRP A 424 3.25 -0.46 -15.68
CA TRP A 424 3.45 -0.23 -17.11
C TRP A 424 4.64 -1.01 -17.70
N ASN A 425 5.68 -1.26 -16.91
CA ASN A 425 6.90 -1.91 -17.36
C ASN A 425 6.82 -3.45 -17.39
N ASN A 426 5.71 -4.05 -16.93
CA ASN A 426 5.51 -5.50 -16.99
C ASN A 426 4.09 -5.96 -17.39
N MET A 427 3.16 -5.04 -17.63
CA MET A 427 1.77 -5.37 -17.96
C MET A 427 1.60 -6.14 -19.27
N ASP A 428 2.53 -6.03 -20.22
CA ASP A 428 2.50 -6.82 -21.47
C ASP A 428 2.78 -8.32 -21.23
N TYR A 429 3.26 -8.68 -20.04
CA TYR A 429 3.62 -10.04 -19.66
C TYR A 429 2.64 -10.66 -18.65
N ASP A 430 1.56 -9.96 -18.31
CA ASP A 430 0.52 -10.47 -17.42
C ASP A 430 -0.74 -10.90 -18.20
N ASN A 431 -1.53 -11.78 -17.58
CA ASN A 431 -2.88 -12.06 -18.05
C ASN A 431 -3.86 -11.23 -17.21
N PRO A 432 -4.57 -10.25 -17.80
CA PRO A 432 -5.46 -9.35 -17.07
C PRO A 432 -6.57 -10.09 -16.33
N ASP A 433 -7.05 -11.21 -16.87
CA ASP A 433 -8.14 -12.00 -16.28
C ASP A 433 -7.66 -12.92 -15.14
N ARG A 434 -6.35 -12.93 -14.86
CA ARG A 434 -5.73 -13.84 -13.89
C ARG A 434 -4.91 -13.15 -12.80
N ARG A 435 -4.76 -11.82 -12.85
CA ARG A 435 -3.88 -11.06 -11.93
C ARG A 435 -4.11 -11.38 -10.44
N PRO A 436 -5.35 -11.46 -9.92
CA PRO A 436 -5.56 -11.73 -8.49
C PRO A 436 -5.05 -13.10 -8.02
N PHE A 437 -4.83 -14.05 -8.93
CA PHE A 437 -4.42 -15.41 -8.59
C PHE A 437 -2.90 -15.59 -8.60
N TRP A 438 -2.13 -14.56 -8.96
CA TRP A 438 -0.68 -14.64 -9.06
C TRP A 438 -0.03 -13.41 -8.45
N SER A 439 0.77 -13.63 -7.41
CA SER A 439 1.61 -12.61 -6.81
C SER A 439 2.87 -12.43 -7.64
N ASN A 440 3.02 -11.27 -8.26
CA ASN A 440 4.20 -10.92 -9.06
C ASN A 440 5.10 -9.94 -8.29
N VAL A 441 6.18 -10.46 -7.70
CA VAL A 441 7.17 -9.66 -6.96
C VAL A 441 7.95 -8.67 -7.82
N GLN A 442 7.86 -8.76 -9.16
CA GLN A 442 8.44 -7.79 -10.09
C GLN A 442 7.52 -6.58 -10.31
N THR A 443 6.25 -6.67 -9.91
CA THR A 443 5.29 -5.57 -9.99
C THR A 443 5.36 -4.74 -8.72
N SER A 444 5.82 -3.50 -8.81
CA SER A 444 5.85 -2.59 -7.65
C SER A 444 4.44 -2.33 -7.09
N GLU A 445 3.45 -2.12 -7.96
CA GLU A 445 2.05 -1.88 -7.55
C GLU A 445 1.42 -2.97 -6.69
N GLN A 446 1.90 -4.22 -6.73
CA GLN A 446 1.33 -5.29 -5.91
C GLN A 446 1.85 -5.29 -4.46
N ASN A 447 2.98 -4.62 -4.19
CA ASN A 447 3.77 -4.78 -2.97
C ASN A 447 3.89 -3.47 -2.15
N PHE A 448 2.83 -2.65 -2.15
CA PHE A 448 2.75 -1.42 -1.34
C PHE A 448 2.26 -1.66 0.09
N GLY A 449 1.71 -2.84 0.38
CA GLY A 449 1.07 -3.12 1.66
C GLY A 449 2.04 -3.09 2.83
N LEU A 450 1.66 -2.42 3.91
CA LEU A 450 2.28 -2.64 5.22
C LEU A 450 2.03 -4.08 5.71
N MET A 451 0.89 -4.66 5.33
CA MET A 451 0.57 -6.06 5.50
C MET A 451 0.76 -6.78 4.17
N SER A 452 1.85 -7.53 4.05
CA SER A 452 2.12 -8.35 2.88
C SER A 452 1.19 -9.57 2.81
N PHE A 453 0.93 -10.02 1.59
CA PHE A 453 0.26 -11.29 1.34
C PHE A 453 1.24 -12.25 0.69
N ASP A 454 1.81 -13.12 1.51
CA ASP A 454 2.65 -14.22 1.06
C ASP A 454 1.83 -15.43 0.58
N PRO A 455 2.32 -16.17 -0.42
CA PRO A 455 1.64 -17.36 -0.94
C PRO A 455 1.57 -18.49 0.10
N GLY A 456 0.56 -19.35 -0.06
CA GLY A 456 0.25 -20.42 0.89
C GLY A 456 -0.91 -20.08 1.86
N ALA A 457 -1.66 -21.11 2.27
CA ALA A 457 -2.90 -20.92 3.03
C ALA A 457 -2.71 -20.40 4.46
N SER A 458 -1.52 -20.61 5.06
CA SER A 458 -1.22 -20.17 6.44
C SER A 458 0.27 -19.91 6.67
N GLU A 459 1.13 -20.54 5.88
CA GLU A 459 2.57 -20.38 5.86
C GLU A 459 3.08 -20.63 4.44
N LEU A 460 4.29 -20.16 4.16
CA LEU A 460 4.98 -20.46 2.90
C LEU A 460 5.10 -21.98 2.71
N ILE A 461 4.77 -22.45 1.51
CA ILE A 461 4.93 -23.87 1.15
C ILE A 461 6.40 -24.26 1.13
N VAL A 462 7.24 -23.41 0.55
CA VAL A 462 8.70 -23.56 0.49
C VAL A 462 9.36 -22.23 0.84
N LYS A 463 10.34 -22.27 1.74
CA LYS A 463 11.25 -21.15 2.01
C LYS A 463 12.60 -21.49 1.39
N VAL A 464 13.09 -20.61 0.52
CA VAL A 464 14.39 -20.81 -0.13
C VAL A 464 15.53 -20.44 0.82
N ASP A 465 15.82 -21.33 1.78
CA ASP A 465 16.88 -21.18 2.79
C ASP A 465 17.85 -22.37 2.87
N GLY A 466 17.75 -23.30 1.90
CA GLY A 466 18.61 -24.47 1.77
C GLY A 466 18.27 -25.62 2.71
N LYS A 467 17.25 -25.47 3.55
CA LYS A 467 16.77 -26.53 4.42
C LYS A 467 15.66 -27.34 3.76
N THR A 468 15.32 -28.47 4.39
CA THR A 468 14.43 -29.49 3.81
C THR A 468 13.13 -29.66 4.57
N GLU A 469 12.99 -29.04 5.74
CA GLU A 469 11.87 -29.33 6.64
C GLU A 469 10.53 -28.81 6.11
N ASP A 470 10.54 -27.73 5.33
CA ASP A 470 9.40 -27.21 4.59
C ASP A 470 8.95 -28.17 3.47
N TRP A 471 9.87 -28.70 2.66
CA TRP A 471 9.57 -29.72 1.65
C TRP A 471 8.94 -30.97 2.28
N GLU A 472 9.48 -31.43 3.41
CA GLU A 472 9.00 -32.59 4.15
C GLU A 472 7.63 -32.33 4.79
N ARG A 473 7.45 -31.16 5.41
CA ARG A 473 6.18 -30.74 6.03
C ARG A 473 5.06 -30.61 4.99
N ALA A 474 5.38 -30.10 3.81
CA ALA A 474 4.45 -30.00 2.68
C ALA A 474 4.20 -31.34 1.97
N GLY A 475 4.90 -32.42 2.36
CA GLY A 475 4.75 -33.74 1.75
C GLY A 475 5.24 -33.81 0.29
N ILE A 476 6.15 -32.92 -0.10
CA ILE A 476 6.67 -32.85 -1.47
C ILE A 476 7.70 -33.96 -1.68
N GLY A 477 7.33 -34.97 -2.47
CA GLY A 477 8.21 -36.08 -2.84
C GLY A 477 9.18 -35.73 -3.99
N PRO A 478 10.28 -36.47 -4.16
CA PRO A 478 11.19 -36.26 -5.28
C PRO A 478 10.55 -36.65 -6.61
N LEU A 479 10.72 -35.82 -7.63
CA LEU A 479 10.37 -36.13 -9.02
C LEU A 479 11.27 -37.22 -9.60
N ALA A 480 12.55 -37.23 -9.20
CA ALA A 480 13.51 -38.23 -9.65
C ALA A 480 14.44 -38.64 -8.51
N VAL A 481 14.84 -39.92 -8.52
CA VAL A 481 15.79 -40.50 -7.57
C VAL A 481 16.81 -41.32 -8.33
N ALA A 482 18.11 -41.05 -8.08
CA ALA A 482 19.21 -41.77 -8.70
C ALA A 482 19.02 -43.30 -8.60
N GLY A 483 19.26 -43.99 -9.72
CA GLY A 483 19.15 -45.46 -9.80
C GLY A 483 17.73 -46.05 -9.83
N LYS A 484 16.67 -45.25 -9.61
CA LYS A 484 15.27 -45.72 -9.71
C LYS A 484 14.54 -45.23 -10.95
N THR A 485 14.83 -44.01 -11.40
CA THR A 485 14.12 -43.36 -12.52
C THR A 485 14.91 -43.36 -13.84
N GLY A 486 15.89 -44.27 -13.99
CA GLY A 486 16.70 -44.37 -15.22
C GLY A 486 17.75 -43.27 -15.40
N ALA A 487 17.87 -42.32 -14.46
CA ALA A 487 18.99 -41.38 -14.40
C ALA A 487 20.29 -42.19 -14.20
N SER A 488 21.07 -42.38 -15.27
CA SER A 488 22.24 -43.24 -15.24
C SER A 488 23.50 -42.51 -15.73
N VAL A 489 24.55 -42.77 -14.95
CA VAL A 489 25.98 -42.61 -15.20
C VAL A 489 26.51 -41.17 -15.20
N LEU A 490 27.07 -40.81 -14.04
CA LEU A 490 28.11 -39.78 -13.93
C LEU A 490 29.32 -40.22 -14.76
N ARG A 491 29.76 -39.33 -15.65
CA ARG A 491 31.16 -39.36 -16.08
C ARG A 491 32.01 -39.15 -14.83
N LYS A 492 32.73 -40.19 -14.39
CA LYS A 492 33.68 -40.06 -13.27
C LYS A 492 34.93 -39.33 -13.75
N TYR A 493 35.26 -38.23 -13.09
CA TYR A 493 36.48 -37.49 -13.34
C TYR A 493 37.63 -37.98 -12.46
N ASN A 494 37.33 -38.72 -11.39
CA ASN A 494 38.28 -39.24 -10.41
C ASN A 494 39.17 -38.14 -9.80
N ASP A 495 38.67 -36.90 -9.75
CA ASP A 495 39.35 -35.75 -9.15
C ASP A 495 38.97 -35.54 -7.66
N GLY A 496 38.19 -36.47 -7.11
CA GLY A 496 37.73 -36.46 -5.73
C GLY A 496 36.53 -35.55 -5.46
N TYR A 497 35.79 -35.12 -6.51
CA TYR A 497 34.56 -34.33 -6.41
C TYR A 497 33.36 -34.99 -7.11
N ASP A 498 33.48 -36.24 -7.54
CA ASP A 498 32.42 -36.94 -8.28
C ASP A 498 31.10 -37.03 -7.52
N GLU A 499 31.14 -37.26 -6.20
CA GLU A 499 29.94 -37.30 -5.34
C GLU A 499 29.19 -35.96 -5.33
N GLN A 500 29.91 -34.83 -5.39
CA GLN A 500 29.27 -33.51 -5.43
C GLN A 500 28.60 -33.22 -6.79
N ARG A 501 28.96 -33.96 -7.84
CA ARG A 501 28.33 -33.84 -9.17
C ARG A 501 27.20 -34.85 -9.36
N GLN A 502 27.07 -35.81 -8.44
CA GLN A 502 25.94 -36.72 -8.39
C GLN A 502 24.69 -35.97 -7.96
N ILE A 503 23.61 -36.07 -8.72
CA ILE A 503 22.28 -35.64 -8.28
C ILE A 503 21.56 -36.89 -7.75
N ASP A 504 21.40 -36.97 -6.43
CA ASP A 504 20.68 -38.07 -5.77
C ASP A 504 19.17 -37.93 -5.93
N ARG A 505 18.66 -36.70 -5.82
CA ARG A 505 17.23 -36.41 -5.91
C ARG A 505 16.97 -35.05 -6.56
N LEU A 506 15.87 -34.98 -7.30
CA LEU A 506 15.31 -33.76 -7.85
C LEU A 506 13.90 -33.56 -7.27
N TYR A 507 13.62 -32.36 -6.80
CA TYR A 507 12.31 -31.94 -6.33
C TYR A 507 11.86 -30.68 -7.09
N MET A 508 10.54 -30.55 -7.22
CA MET A 508 9.90 -29.36 -7.77
C MET A 508 8.59 -29.11 -7.02
N ALA A 509 8.27 -27.85 -6.80
CA ALA A 509 6.99 -27.41 -6.25
C ALA A 509 6.60 -26.07 -6.86
N SER A 510 5.39 -25.59 -6.58
CA SER A 510 4.94 -24.27 -6.98
C SER A 510 3.90 -23.74 -6.00
N ASP A 511 3.76 -22.42 -5.94
CA ASP A 511 2.69 -21.73 -5.26
C ASP A 511 2.17 -20.56 -6.12
N GLU A 512 1.36 -19.68 -5.53
CA GLU A 512 0.79 -18.51 -6.20
C GLU A 512 1.81 -17.43 -6.56
N ARG A 513 3.11 -17.66 -6.38
CA ARG A 513 4.18 -16.68 -6.68
C ARG A 513 5.34 -17.30 -7.45
N TYR A 514 5.77 -18.52 -7.09
CA TYR A 514 7.01 -19.11 -7.54
C TYR A 514 6.86 -20.56 -8.03
N VAL A 515 7.83 -20.96 -8.86
CA VAL A 515 8.18 -22.35 -9.10
C VAL A 515 9.49 -22.64 -8.37
N TYR A 516 9.49 -23.63 -7.50
CA TYR A 516 10.61 -24.03 -6.67
C TYR A 516 11.31 -25.24 -7.24
N PHE A 517 12.64 -25.24 -7.22
CA PHE A 517 13.47 -26.38 -7.59
C PHE A 517 14.44 -26.70 -6.46
N ARG A 518 14.65 -27.98 -6.18
CA ARG A 518 15.66 -28.46 -5.23
C ARG A 518 16.43 -29.66 -5.80
N LEU A 519 17.75 -29.60 -5.64
CA LEU A 519 18.66 -30.70 -5.96
C LEU A 519 19.31 -31.19 -4.66
N ASP A 520 19.21 -32.48 -4.40
CA ASP A 520 20.05 -33.14 -3.41
C ASP A 520 21.26 -33.74 -4.13
N PHE A 521 22.45 -33.22 -3.85
CA PHE A 521 23.69 -33.80 -4.38
C PHE A 521 24.13 -35.02 -3.56
N GLY A 522 24.99 -35.85 -4.16
CA GLY A 522 25.61 -37.00 -3.50
C GLY A 522 26.40 -36.58 -2.26
N LYS A 523 26.39 -37.45 -1.25
CA LYS A 523 27.06 -37.18 0.03
C LYS A 523 28.59 -37.14 -0.16
N SER A 524 29.19 -36.04 0.26
CA SER A 524 30.63 -35.87 0.27
C SER A 524 31.09 -35.41 1.66
N ASP A 525 32.26 -35.88 2.10
CA ASP A 525 32.92 -35.38 3.30
C ASP A 525 33.53 -33.98 3.10
N LYS A 526 33.53 -33.48 1.85
CA LYS A 526 34.02 -32.14 1.49
C LYS A 526 32.86 -31.16 1.36
N PRO A 527 33.04 -29.88 1.75
CA PRO A 527 32.11 -28.81 1.41
C PRO A 527 31.91 -28.68 -0.10
N LEU A 528 30.72 -28.26 -0.54
CA LEU A 528 30.39 -28.05 -1.94
C LEU A 528 31.35 -27.03 -2.58
N ASP A 529 32.04 -27.43 -3.64
CA ASP A 529 32.98 -26.59 -4.38
C ASP A 529 32.39 -26.17 -5.73
N TRP A 530 31.86 -24.94 -5.80
CA TRP A 530 31.26 -24.37 -7.00
C TRP A 530 32.24 -24.16 -8.16
N THR A 531 33.56 -24.25 -7.94
CA THR A 531 34.55 -24.24 -9.03
C THR A 531 34.70 -25.60 -9.71
N ARG A 532 34.20 -26.64 -9.05
CA ARG A 532 34.28 -28.05 -9.50
C ARG A 532 32.91 -28.62 -9.86
N THR A 533 31.84 -28.06 -9.30
CA THR A 533 30.47 -28.53 -9.44
C THR A 533 29.57 -27.40 -9.94
N ASN A 534 28.75 -27.72 -10.93
CA ASN A 534 27.66 -26.89 -11.41
C ASN A 534 26.45 -27.77 -11.70
N ALA A 535 25.27 -27.16 -11.67
CA ALA A 535 24.05 -27.79 -12.15
C ALA A 535 23.31 -26.81 -13.05
N THR A 536 22.62 -27.32 -14.06
CA THR A 536 21.76 -26.52 -14.92
C THR A 536 20.41 -27.22 -15.04
N PHE A 537 19.32 -26.50 -14.76
CA PHE A 537 17.98 -26.95 -15.11
C PHE A 537 17.64 -26.42 -16.51
N LEU A 538 17.22 -27.30 -17.40
CA LEU A 538 16.69 -26.92 -18.71
C LEU A 538 15.16 -27.03 -18.65
N LEU A 539 14.47 -25.93 -18.94
CA LEU A 539 13.02 -25.85 -18.90
C LEU A 539 12.47 -25.70 -20.32
N ASP A 540 11.81 -26.75 -20.79
CA ASP A 540 10.91 -26.72 -21.94
C ASP A 540 9.53 -26.27 -21.44
N THR A 541 9.19 -25.00 -21.69
CA THR A 541 7.91 -24.43 -21.28
C THR A 541 6.89 -24.42 -22.42
N VAL A 542 7.37 -24.53 -23.67
CA VAL A 542 6.56 -24.61 -24.87
C VAL A 542 7.13 -25.69 -25.79
N THR A 543 6.36 -26.76 -25.93
CA THR A 543 6.78 -27.92 -26.73
C THR A 543 7.08 -27.55 -28.18
N GLY A 544 8.25 -27.97 -28.67
CA GLY A 544 8.64 -27.84 -30.07
C GLY A 544 9.32 -26.52 -30.45
N GLN A 545 9.65 -25.68 -29.47
CA GLN A 545 10.53 -24.51 -29.64
C GLN A 545 11.72 -24.56 -28.68
N GLY A 546 12.51 -23.48 -28.62
CA GLY A 546 13.64 -23.36 -27.72
C GLY A 546 15.00 -23.64 -28.38
N GLN A 547 16.05 -23.44 -27.59
CA GLN A 547 17.42 -23.78 -27.96
C GLN A 547 17.73 -25.23 -27.59
N SER A 548 18.63 -25.88 -28.34
CA SER A 548 19.17 -27.19 -27.98
C SER A 548 20.58 -27.12 -27.41
N ALA A 549 21.32 -26.02 -27.62
CA ALA A 549 22.68 -25.84 -27.13
C ALA A 549 22.70 -25.19 -25.75
N ILE A 550 23.28 -25.88 -24.75
CA ILE A 550 23.31 -25.41 -23.36
C ILE A 550 24.29 -24.22 -23.22
N PRO A 551 23.84 -23.07 -22.69
CA PRO A 551 24.68 -21.89 -22.54
C PRO A 551 25.96 -22.13 -21.71
N GLY A 552 27.09 -21.62 -22.19
CA GLY A 552 28.37 -21.71 -21.48
C GLY A 552 28.99 -23.11 -21.42
N GLY A 553 28.45 -24.07 -22.19
CA GLY A 553 29.00 -25.42 -22.35
C GLY A 553 28.99 -25.87 -23.81
N GLY A 554 29.69 -26.98 -24.10
CA GLY A 554 29.65 -27.66 -25.39
C GLY A 554 28.63 -28.80 -25.45
N LEU A 555 27.62 -28.77 -24.57
CA LEU A 555 26.61 -29.81 -24.42
C LEU A 555 25.33 -29.42 -25.16
N THR A 556 24.60 -30.42 -25.65
CA THR A 556 23.31 -30.25 -26.32
C THR A 556 22.24 -31.11 -25.65
N SER A 557 20.99 -30.67 -25.74
CA SER A 557 19.79 -31.38 -25.32
C SER A 557 19.05 -31.94 -26.54
N ASP A 558 18.44 -33.11 -26.40
CA ASP A 558 17.58 -33.70 -27.44
C ASP A 558 16.24 -32.96 -27.57
N ALA A 559 15.80 -32.28 -26.51
CA ALA A 559 14.64 -31.40 -26.49
C ALA A 559 15.07 -29.93 -26.49
N GLY A 560 14.32 -29.09 -27.19
CA GLY A 560 14.47 -27.64 -27.09
C GLY A 560 14.05 -27.15 -25.71
N PHE A 561 14.71 -26.10 -25.21
CA PHE A 561 14.39 -25.46 -23.94
C PHE A 561 14.32 -23.94 -24.10
N ASP A 562 13.37 -23.31 -23.41
CA ASP A 562 13.17 -21.86 -23.40
C ASP A 562 14.02 -21.18 -22.33
N PHE A 563 14.25 -21.88 -21.22
CA PHE A 563 15.02 -21.35 -20.09
C PHE A 563 16.11 -22.33 -19.65
N ALA A 564 17.28 -21.80 -19.30
CA ALA A 564 18.32 -22.57 -18.63
C ALA A 564 18.70 -21.89 -17.30
N ILE A 565 18.43 -22.55 -16.18
CA ILE A 565 18.76 -22.07 -14.85
C ILE A 565 20.12 -22.64 -14.46
N ASP A 566 21.16 -21.81 -14.50
CA ASP A 566 22.51 -22.15 -14.08
C ASP A 566 22.67 -21.95 -12.56
N VAL A 567 22.98 -23.04 -11.85
CA VAL A 567 23.36 -23.04 -10.44
C VAL A 567 24.87 -23.23 -10.33
N LYS A 568 25.59 -22.12 -10.15
CA LYS A 568 27.06 -22.05 -10.17
C LYS A 568 27.65 -21.40 -8.93
N GLY A 569 26.82 -21.14 -7.92
CA GLY A 569 27.19 -20.51 -6.65
C GLY A 569 26.63 -19.09 -6.49
N PRO A 570 26.76 -18.49 -5.29
CA PRO A 570 25.99 -17.31 -4.88
C PRO A 570 26.08 -16.09 -5.81
N ASN A 571 27.22 -15.91 -6.50
CA ASN A 571 27.48 -14.72 -7.32
C ASN A 571 27.48 -14.99 -8.83
N THR A 572 27.22 -16.24 -9.24
CA THR A 572 27.45 -16.71 -10.62
C THR A 572 26.25 -17.47 -11.17
N SER A 573 25.32 -17.90 -10.31
CA SER A 573 24.03 -18.46 -10.72
C SER A 573 23.20 -17.43 -11.48
N ARG A 574 22.48 -17.87 -12.51
CA ARG A 574 21.69 -17.01 -13.41
C ARG A 574 20.64 -17.82 -14.16
N ILE A 575 19.72 -17.12 -14.82
CA ILE A 575 18.78 -17.71 -15.75
C ILE A 575 19.09 -17.18 -17.14
N TRP A 576 19.20 -18.08 -18.11
CA TRP A 576 19.26 -17.77 -19.53
C TRP A 576 17.85 -17.93 -20.12
N VAL A 577 17.52 -17.06 -21.06
CA VAL A 577 16.25 -17.06 -21.80
C VAL A 577 16.58 -17.22 -23.27
N ASP A 578 15.86 -18.08 -23.98
CA ASP A 578 15.98 -18.20 -25.43
C ASP A 578 15.61 -16.87 -26.12
N SER A 579 16.42 -16.49 -27.10
CA SER A 579 16.21 -15.32 -27.97
C SER A 579 14.98 -15.40 -28.87
N ILE A 580 14.49 -16.61 -29.20
CA ILE A 580 13.30 -16.82 -30.07
C ILE A 580 12.01 -16.67 -29.26
N THR A 581 12.02 -17.01 -27.98
CA THR A 581 10.97 -16.58 -27.06
C THR A 581 11.03 -15.06 -27.03
N THR A 582 10.14 -14.37 -27.77
CA THR A 582 9.93 -12.92 -27.67
C THR A 582 9.32 -12.60 -26.31
N CYS A 583 10.10 -12.81 -25.27
CA CYS A 583 9.91 -12.28 -23.94
C CYS A 583 11.21 -11.55 -23.62
N THR A 584 11.36 -10.36 -24.20
CA THR A 584 12.56 -9.53 -24.12
C THR A 584 12.91 -9.08 -22.71
N ASN A 585 12.14 -9.45 -21.68
CA ASN A 585 12.52 -9.37 -20.26
C ASN A 585 11.65 -10.29 -19.37
N CYS A 586 11.78 -11.62 -19.51
CA CYS A 586 11.42 -12.51 -18.40
C CYS A 586 12.36 -12.23 -17.22
N SER A 587 11.97 -11.36 -16.30
CA SER A 587 12.69 -11.14 -15.04
C SER A 587 12.40 -12.29 -14.06
N MET A 588 12.86 -13.50 -14.39
CA MET A 588 13.01 -14.53 -13.36
C MET A 588 14.30 -14.25 -12.61
N ALA A 589 14.19 -13.70 -11.40
CA ALA A 589 15.31 -13.69 -10.47
C ALA A 589 15.17 -14.91 -9.56
N ALA A 590 16.17 -15.79 -9.58
CA ALA A 590 16.25 -16.91 -8.67
C ALA A 590 16.92 -16.46 -7.37
N CYS A 591 16.26 -16.70 -6.24
CA CYS A 591 16.93 -16.68 -4.94
C CYS A 591 17.61 -18.03 -4.77
N TRP A 592 18.88 -18.01 -4.37
CA TRP A 592 19.66 -19.20 -4.08
C TRP A 592 20.12 -19.10 -2.64
N ALA A 593 19.98 -20.19 -1.89
CA ALA A 593 20.50 -20.33 -0.54
C ALA A 593 21.73 -21.25 -0.55
#